data_AF-A0A2E1ABH2-F1
#
_entry.id   AF-A0A2E1ABH2-F1
#
_cell.length_a   1.000
_cell.length_b   1.000
_cell.length_c   1.000
_cell.angle_alpha   90.00
_cell.angle_beta   90.00
_cell.angle_gamma   90.00
#
_symmetry.space_group_name_H-M   'P 1'
#
loop_
_entity.id
_entity.type
_entity.pdbx_description
1 polymer ?
#
loop_
_entity_poly.entity_id
_entity_poly.type
_entity_poly.pdbx_seq_one_letter_code
_entity_poly.pdbx_strand_id
1 'polypeptide(L)' 'MLEKPPIADETILACIAEAYGLKMHSLAFLALGADVDTAVYRAIDAAESAYFVKLRQANFDANSLIVPSYLH' A
#
# COMPACT_ATOMS: atom_id res chain seq x y z
N MET A 1 -6.51 -4.55 -8.03
CA MET A 1 -7.66 -3.63 -8.24
C MET A 1 -7.22 -2.52 -9.18
N LEU A 2 -7.99 -2.26 -10.24
CA LEU A 2 -7.70 -1.19 -11.20
C LEU A 2 -8.48 0.11 -10.90
N GLU A 3 -9.45 0.02 -9.98
CA GLU A 3 -10.24 1.15 -9.51
C GLU A 3 -9.82 1.54 -8.09
N LYS A 4 -9.83 2.84 -7.82
CA LYS A 4 -9.50 3.37 -6.49
C LYS A 4 -10.62 2.98 -5.51
N PRO A 5 -10.31 2.31 -4.39
CA PRO A 5 -11.32 2.00 -3.39
C PRO A 5 -11.89 3.29 -2.78
N PRO A 6 -13.15 3.28 -2.32
CA PRO A 6 -13.81 4.44 -1.71
C PRO A 6 -13.34 4.66 -0.27
N ILE A 7 -12.03 4.72 -0.07
CA ILE A 7 -11.36 5.00 1.20
C ILE A 7 -10.63 6.33 1.03
N ALA A 8 -10.80 7.22 1.99
CA ALA A 8 -10.12 8.52 1.99
C ALA A 8 -8.60 8.33 2.12
N ASP A 9 -7.82 9.10 1.37
CA ASP A 9 -6.36 8.98 1.37
C ASP A 9 -5.79 9.31 2.77
N GLU A 10 -6.44 10.23 3.50
CA GLU A 10 -6.09 10.60 4.87
C GLU A 10 -6.19 9.40 5.83
N THR A 11 -7.16 8.51 5.63
CA THR A 11 -7.28 7.27 6.41
C THR A 11 -6.09 6.36 6.16
N ILE A 12 -5.69 6.20 4.90
CA ILE A 12 -4.54 5.37 4.52
C ILE A 12 -3.25 5.97 5.11
N LEU A 13 -3.08 7.28 4.99
CA LEU A 13 -1.93 8.01 5.55
C LEU A 13 -1.85 7.88 7.07
N ALA A 14 -2.98 7.98 7.77
CA ALA A 14 -3.04 7.79 9.22
C ALA A 14 -2.65 6.36 9.62
N CYS A 15 -3.16 5.34 8.91
CA CYS A 15 -2.77 3.95 9.16
C CYS A 15 -1.27 3.71 8.93
N ILE A 16 -0.68 4.33 7.90
CA ILE A 16 0.76 4.23 7.64
C ILE A 16 1.55 4.85 8.79
N ALA A 17 1.15 6.03 9.26
CA ALA A 17 1.82 6.70 10.38
C ALA A 17 1.71 5.90 11.68
N GLU A 18 0.55 5.32 11.97
CA GLU A 18 0.31 4.52 13.18
C GLU A 18 1.07 3.18 13.15
N ALA A 19 1.00 2.43 12.04
CA ALA A 19 1.56 1.08 11.98
C ALA A 19 3.06 1.05 11.70
N TYR A 20 3.59 2.03 10.97
CA TYR A 20 5.00 2.04 10.52
C TYR A 20 5.81 3.22 11.06
N GLY A 21 5.19 4.18 11.76
CA GLY A 21 5.87 5.41 12.20
C GLY A 21 6.28 6.33 11.05
N LEU A 22 5.77 6.08 9.84
CA LEU A 22 6.16 6.77 8.62
C LEU A 22 5.18 7.90 8.30
N LYS A 23 5.68 9.13 8.18
CA LYS A 23 4.88 10.29 7.77
C LYS A 23 5.00 10.54 6.27
N MET A 24 3.93 10.28 5.55
CA MET A 24 3.82 10.52 4.11
C MET A 24 3.06 11.83 3.87
N HIS A 25 3.52 12.67 2.93
CA HIS A 25 2.84 13.92 2.56
C HIS A 25 2.13 13.84 1.20
N SER A 26 2.37 12.78 0.43
CA SER A 26 1.69 12.52 -0.83
C SER A 26 1.31 11.05 -0.92
N LEU A 27 0.13 10.79 -1.46
CA LEU A 27 -0.37 9.46 -1.79
C LEU A 27 -1.04 9.53 -3.15
N ALA A 28 -0.58 8.72 -4.10
CA ALA A 28 -1.14 8.65 -5.44
C ALA A 28 -1.59 7.21 -5.73
N PHE A 29 -2.86 7.03 -6.09
CA PHE A 29 -3.35 5.72 -6.54
C PHE A 29 -2.68 5.34 -7.87
N LEU A 30 -2.26 4.09 -7.95
CA LEU A 30 -1.73 3.49 -9.16
C LEU A 30 -2.74 2.47 -9.65
N ALA A 31 -3.28 2.67 -10.85
CA ALA A 31 -4.10 1.68 -11.56
C ALA A 31 -3.22 0.53 -12.10
N LEU A 32 -2.43 -0.07 -11.21
CA LEU A 32 -1.42 -1.07 -11.49
C LEU A 32 -1.50 -2.13 -10.38
N GLY A 33 -1.86 -3.35 -10.72
CA GLY A 33 -1.89 -4.44 -9.74
C GLY A 33 -2.35 -5.75 -10.35
N ALA A 34 -1.53 -6.79 -10.20
CA ALA A 34 -1.87 -8.17 -10.58
C ALA A 34 -2.43 -8.97 -9.39
N ASP A 35 -2.32 -8.43 -8.18
CA ASP A 35 -2.82 -9.06 -6.97
C ASP A 35 -4.34 -8.89 -6.86
N VAL A 36 -5.01 -10.01 -6.60
CA VAL A 36 -6.44 -10.06 -6.28
C VAL A 36 -6.71 -9.18 -5.05
N ASP A 37 -7.81 -8.43 -5.10
CA ASP A 37 -8.31 -7.59 -4.01
C ASP A 37 -7.29 -6.63 -3.38
N THR A 38 -6.32 -6.19 -4.18
CA THR A 38 -5.26 -5.27 -3.77
C THR A 38 -5.30 -3.97 -4.55
N ALA A 39 -5.44 -2.84 -3.87
CA ALA A 39 -5.20 -1.51 -4.39
C ALA A 39 -3.74 -1.11 -4.14
N VAL A 40 -3.16 -0.37 -5.09
CA VAL A 40 -1.74 0.01 -5.05
C VAL A 40 -1.62 1.52 -5.08
N TYR A 41 -0.68 2.05 -4.28
CA TYR A 41 -0.40 3.47 -4.20
C TYR A 41 1.11 3.72 -4.20
N ARG A 42 1.50 4.90 -4.67
CA ARG A 42 2.82 5.48 -4.43
C ARG A 42 2.68 6.51 -3.32
N ALA A 43 3.42 6.34 -2.23
CA ALA A 43 3.52 7.32 -1.16
C ALA A 43 4.89 8.02 -1.19
N ILE A 44 4.92 9.29 -0.77
CA ILE A 44 6.16 10.09 -0.69
C ILE A 44 6.29 10.67 0.72
N ASP A 45 7.46 10.49 1.31
CA ASP A 45 7.83 11.08 2.60
C ASP A 45 8.50 12.45 2.42
N ALA A 46 8.70 13.18 3.53
CA ALA A 46 9.27 14.53 3.50
C ALA A 46 10.73 14.59 2.99
N ALA A 47 11.40 13.44 2.85
CA ALA A 47 12.73 13.32 2.26
C ALA A 47 12.66 12.94 0.76
N GLU A 48 11.47 13.01 0.14
CA GLU A 48 11.20 12.61 -1.25
C GLU A 48 11.43 11.11 -1.53
N SER A 49 11.45 10.28 -0.48
CA SER A 49 11.58 8.84 -0.64
C SER A 49 10.24 8.24 -1.06
N ALA A 50 10.28 7.38 -2.08
CA ALA A 50 9.08 6.75 -2.61
C ALA A 50 8.85 5.35 -2.02
N TYR A 51 7.61 5.12 -1.56
CA TYR A 51 7.16 3.85 -1.03
C TYR A 51 6.05 3.27 -1.90
N PHE A 52 6.09 1.95 -2.07
CA PHE A 52 5.06 1.19 -2.75
C PHE A 52 4.09 0.62 -1.71
N VAL A 53 2.90 1.19 -1.64
CA VAL A 53 1.89 0.83 -0.64
C VAL A 53 0.86 -0.10 -1.26
N LYS A 54 0.62 -1.25 -0.62
CA LYS A 54 -0.39 -2.22 -1.04
C LYS A 54 -1.48 -2.27 0.02
N LEU A 55 -2.69 -1.87 -0.36
CA LEU A 55 -3.89 -1.97 0.46
C LEU A 55 -4.66 -3.21 0.03
N ARG A 56 -4.85 -4.18 0.93
CA ARG A 56 -5.51 -5.45 0.64
C ARG A 56 -6.84 -5.56 1.39
N GLN A 57 -7.88 -6.00 0.70
CA GLN A 57 -9.13 -6.39 1.34
C GLN A 57 -8.92 -7.68 2.18
N ALA A 58 -9.79 -7.94 3.16
CA ALA A 58 -9.65 -9.04 4.12
C ALA A 58 -9.43 -10.44 3.47
N ASN A 59 -9.04 -11.44 4.28
CA ASN A 59 -8.52 -12.76 3.89
C ASN A 59 -7.07 -12.74 3.37
N PHE A 60 -6.22 -11.91 3.98
CA PHE A 60 -4.80 -11.89 3.70
C PHE A 60 -4.15 -13.26 4.01
N ASP A 61 -3.73 -13.96 2.96
CA ASP A 61 -2.89 -15.16 3.07
C ASP A 61 -1.43 -14.73 3.24
N ALA A 62 -0.84 -15.07 4.39
CA ALA A 62 0.56 -14.81 4.71
C ALA A 62 1.52 -15.44 3.67
N ASN A 63 1.12 -16.51 2.99
CA ASN A 63 1.90 -17.12 1.91
C ASN A 63 2.20 -16.14 0.77
N SER A 64 1.34 -15.13 0.56
CA SER A 64 1.56 -14.07 -0.43
C SER A 64 2.78 -13.19 -0.12
N LEU A 65 3.27 -13.16 1.12
CA LEU A 65 4.53 -12.52 1.49
C LEU A 65 5.67 -13.53 1.67
N ILE A 66 5.36 -14.69 2.27
CA ILE A 66 6.35 -15.70 2.62
C ILE A 66 7.00 -16.28 1.36
N VAL A 67 6.22 -16.66 0.34
CA VAL A 67 6.77 -17.29 -0.87
C VAL A 67 7.73 -16.34 -1.61
N PRO A 68 7.37 -15.08 -1.93
CA PRO A 68 8.32 -14.13 -2.51
C PRO A 68 9.58 -13.88 -1.67
N SER A 69 9.49 -13.94 -0.34
CA SER A 69 10.65 -13.76 0.54
C SER A 69 11.69 -14.88 0.45
N TYR A 70 11.34 -16.03 -0.14
CA TYR A 70 12.29 -17.13 -0.41
C TYR A 70 12.88 -17.08 -1.83
N LEU A 71 12.48 -16.12 -2.66
CA LEU A 71 12.91 -15.99 -4.07
C LEU A 71 13.96 -14.88 -4.26
N HIS A 72 14.61 -14.43 -3.18
CA HIS A 72 15.69 -13.44 -3.21
C HIS A 72 17.02 -14.02 -3.71
#